data_AF-A0A5J4VPW2-F1
#
_entry.id   AF-A0A5J4VPW2-F1
#
_cell.length_a   1.000
_cell.length_b   1.000
_cell.length_c   1.000
_cell.angle_alpha   90.00
_cell.angle_beta   90.00
_cell.angle_gamma   90.00
#
_symmetry.space_group_name_H-M   'P 1'
#
loop_
_entity.id
_entity.type
_entity.pdbx_description
1 polymer ?
#
loop_
_entity_poly.entity_id
_entity_poly.type
_entity_poly.pdbx_seq_one_letter_code
_entity_poly.pdbx_strand_id
1 'polypeptide(L)'
;NYLRLKFQEASLFLNTMDHQKAQVARLRGWNTTMIMNKTAIPDINWWIAKLRANIPTQLIQIPPQMAMTTDAAPSGWGSTQEKEQEMITVAHGTWKKRQAKLSSNNREIKAITQGLRSFDKTLKNLRIQSLTIRSDNSTAVFDIRKWRASTSLIEEIKQVHQTIEKLGIQIQITHLPGVRNEITDSLSRQSRAGDFKLKEKIFRQTCLQMNLKSTIDLFSQHFNNLLPRFMSTIGGHGETAIDALNQTWKKELPWIHPPIPLLPAVLKKIREEQIEAMIIAPLWPGQIWYTELVNENAQSLMLSWSNEILEPGTSLIKKNLKLPPGKICCFLMDRRQGREEDLRERFQEYQTYLREQYI
;
A
#
# COMPACT_ATOMS: atom_id res chain seq x y z
N ASN A 1 -35.11 -4.86 16.41
CA ASN A 1 -34.87 -4.95 14.96
C ASN A 1 -34.45 -6.39 14.64
N TYR A 2 -35.43 -7.30 14.55
CA TYR A 2 -35.22 -8.76 14.41
C TYR A 2 -34.41 -9.12 13.15
N LEU A 3 -34.52 -8.28 12.11
CA LEU A 3 -33.80 -8.43 10.85
C LEU A 3 -32.28 -8.29 10.98
N ARG A 4 -31.74 -7.63 12.01
CA ARG A 4 -30.28 -7.45 12.16
C ARG A 4 -29.52 -8.75 12.43
N LEU A 5 -30.19 -9.75 12.98
CA LEU A 5 -29.58 -11.06 13.21
C LEU A 5 -29.27 -11.77 11.89
N LYS A 6 -30.11 -11.53 10.87
CA LYS A 6 -29.97 -12.09 9.53
C LYS A 6 -29.23 -11.14 8.58
N PHE A 7 -29.57 -9.87 8.58
CA PHE A 7 -28.99 -8.84 7.72
C PHE A 7 -28.27 -7.81 8.60
N GLN A 8 -27.02 -8.09 8.95
CA GLN A 8 -26.23 -7.19 9.80
C GLN A 8 -26.08 -5.80 9.16
N GLU A 9 -26.03 -5.77 7.83
CA GLU A 9 -25.93 -4.60 6.97
C GLU A 9 -27.26 -3.88 6.70
N ALA A 10 -28.38 -4.36 7.25
CA ALA A 10 -29.71 -3.78 7.04
C ALA A 10 -29.76 -2.26 7.25
N SER A 11 -29.00 -1.76 8.23
CA SER A 11 -28.98 -0.33 8.57
C SER A 11 -28.35 0.54 7.50
N LEU A 12 -27.49 -0.04 6.66
CA LEU A 12 -26.83 0.64 5.55
C LEU A 12 -27.82 0.96 4.43
N PHE A 13 -28.68 -0.01 4.11
CA PHE A 13 -29.67 0.04 3.03
C PHE A 13 -31.06 0.51 3.51
N LEU A 14 -31.19 0.94 4.76
CA LEU A 14 -32.37 1.67 5.24
C LEU A 14 -32.09 3.17 5.39
N ASN A 15 -30.82 3.58 5.42
CA ASN A 15 -30.41 4.93 5.77
C ASN A 15 -31.07 6.02 4.89
N THR A 16 -31.05 5.83 3.57
CA THR A 16 -31.65 6.78 2.61
C THR A 16 -33.15 6.95 2.84
N MET A 17 -33.85 5.84 3.09
CA MET A 17 -35.30 5.83 3.31
C MET A 17 -35.64 6.42 4.68
N ASP A 18 -34.93 6.01 5.73
CA ASP A 18 -35.14 6.49 7.09
C ASP A 18 -34.86 7.99 7.20
N HIS A 19 -33.83 8.51 6.53
CA HIS A 19 -33.53 9.93 6.48
C HIS A 19 -34.68 10.71 5.82
N GLN A 20 -35.18 10.27 4.67
CA GLN A 20 -36.29 10.93 3.99
C GLN A 20 -37.58 10.89 4.81
N LYS A 21 -37.89 9.73 5.42
CA LYS A 21 -39.05 9.57 6.31
C LYS A 21 -38.96 10.48 7.53
N ALA A 22 -37.80 10.53 8.18
CA ALA A 22 -37.57 11.38 9.34
C ALA A 22 -37.69 12.87 9.00
N GLN A 23 -37.18 13.29 7.84
CA GLN A 23 -37.29 14.67 7.37
C GLN A 23 -38.76 15.07 7.14
N VAL A 24 -39.55 14.20 6.48
CA VAL A 24 -40.96 14.50 6.23
C VAL A 24 -41.80 14.46 7.50
N ALA A 25 -41.59 13.46 8.37
CA ALA A 25 -42.27 13.38 9.66
C ALA A 25 -42.02 14.62 10.52
N ARG A 26 -40.78 15.13 10.52
CA ARG A 26 -40.41 16.38 11.21
C ARG A 26 -41.13 17.61 10.65
N LEU A 27 -41.33 17.69 9.33
CA LEU A 27 -41.89 18.87 8.68
C LEU A 27 -43.42 18.86 8.59
N ARG A 28 -44.04 17.69 8.48
CA ARG A 28 -45.47 17.52 8.14
C ARG A 28 -46.22 16.58 9.08
N GLY A 29 -45.57 16.06 10.11
CA GLY A 29 -46.15 15.12 11.08
C GLY A 29 -46.10 13.65 10.63
N TRP A 30 -46.34 12.74 11.58
CA TRP A 30 -46.18 11.29 11.39
C TRP A 30 -47.19 10.65 10.42
N ASN A 31 -48.40 11.21 10.31
CA ASN A 31 -49.49 10.64 9.50
C ASN A 31 -49.58 11.23 8.09
N THR A 32 -48.52 11.90 7.62
CA THR A 32 -48.49 12.53 6.31
C THR A 32 -48.16 11.53 5.20
N THR A 33 -48.68 11.76 4.00
CA THR A 33 -48.29 11.00 2.80
C THR A 33 -47.04 11.63 2.18
N MET A 34 -46.11 10.81 1.71
CA MET A 34 -44.89 11.28 1.05
C MET A 34 -44.57 10.50 -0.21
N ILE A 35 -43.95 11.19 -1.17
CA ILE A 35 -43.33 10.56 -2.34
C ILE A 35 -41.85 10.43 -2.04
N MET A 36 -41.35 9.20 -2.06
CA MET A 36 -39.93 8.92 -1.83
C MET A 36 -39.10 9.28 -3.06
N ASN A 37 -37.93 9.88 -2.85
CA ASN A 37 -37.01 10.22 -3.93
C ASN A 37 -36.45 8.94 -4.58
N LYS A 38 -36.26 8.98 -5.91
CA LYS A 38 -35.65 7.92 -6.71
C LYS A 38 -34.26 7.49 -6.20
N THR A 39 -33.59 8.29 -5.39
CA THR A 39 -32.35 7.91 -4.71
C THR A 39 -32.48 6.71 -3.77
N ALA A 40 -33.71 6.36 -3.34
CA ALA A 40 -33.95 5.15 -2.54
C ALA A 40 -34.09 3.86 -3.36
N ILE A 41 -34.24 3.96 -4.69
CA ILE A 41 -34.43 2.80 -5.57
C ILE A 41 -33.30 1.77 -5.43
N PRO A 42 -32.00 2.14 -5.39
CA PRO A 42 -30.91 1.18 -5.20
C PRO A 42 -31.03 0.39 -3.90
N ASP A 43 -31.41 1.07 -2.80
CA ASP A 43 -31.57 0.45 -1.49
C ASP A 43 -32.77 -0.53 -1.48
N ILE A 44 -33.89 -0.16 -2.12
CA ILE A 44 -35.06 -1.04 -2.28
C ILE A 44 -34.72 -2.27 -3.12
N ASN A 45 -34.02 -2.07 -4.25
CA ASN A 45 -33.61 -3.17 -5.11
C ASN A 45 -32.65 -4.14 -4.39
N TRP A 46 -31.75 -3.60 -3.56
CA TRP A 46 -30.88 -4.41 -2.71
C TRP A 46 -31.70 -5.28 -1.74
N TRP A 47 -32.71 -4.70 -1.08
CA TRP A 47 -33.61 -5.44 -0.19
C TRP A 47 -34.37 -6.55 -0.91
N ILE A 48 -34.95 -6.24 -2.08
CA ILE A 48 -35.65 -7.23 -2.91
C ILE A 48 -34.71 -8.38 -3.27
N ALA A 49 -33.48 -8.10 -3.69
CA ALA A 49 -32.50 -9.11 -4.03
C ALA A 49 -32.13 -10.00 -2.83
N LYS A 50 -31.88 -9.40 -1.66
CA LYS A 50 -31.50 -10.12 -0.43
C LYS A 50 -32.62 -10.99 0.12
N LEU A 51 -33.85 -10.49 0.10
CA LEU A 51 -35.03 -11.25 0.53
C LEU A 51 -35.33 -12.41 -0.42
N ARG A 52 -35.18 -12.21 -1.73
CA ARG A 52 -35.35 -13.29 -2.73
C ARG A 52 -34.28 -14.37 -2.61
N ALA A 53 -33.02 -13.98 -2.40
CA ALA A 53 -31.93 -14.93 -2.25
C ALA A 53 -32.06 -15.76 -0.96
N ASN A 54 -32.57 -15.14 0.11
CA ASN A 54 -32.87 -15.80 1.40
C ASN A 54 -31.72 -16.64 1.98
N ILE A 55 -30.48 -16.26 1.67
CA ILE A 55 -29.27 -17.01 2.07
C ILE A 55 -29.15 -16.96 3.60
N PRO A 56 -28.96 -18.11 4.28
CA PRO A 56 -28.71 -18.14 5.72
C PRO A 56 -27.41 -17.40 6.08
N THR A 57 -27.46 -16.62 7.15
CA THR A 57 -26.29 -15.91 7.66
C THR A 57 -25.41 -16.86 8.44
N GLN A 58 -24.11 -16.87 8.14
CA GLN A 58 -23.14 -17.64 8.91
C GLN A 58 -22.99 -17.02 10.30
N LEU A 59 -23.44 -17.75 11.34
CA LEU A 59 -23.32 -17.30 12.73
C LEU A 59 -21.94 -17.59 13.34
N ILE A 60 -21.23 -18.56 12.76
CA ILE A 60 -19.89 -18.96 13.22
C ILE A 60 -18.91 -17.84 12.89
N GLN A 61 -18.32 -17.25 13.94
CA GLN A 61 -17.24 -16.28 13.81
C GLN A 61 -15.92 -17.03 13.64
N ILE A 62 -15.31 -16.90 12.47
CA ILE A 62 -14.02 -17.50 12.19
C ILE A 62 -12.93 -16.60 12.79
N PRO A 63 -12.01 -17.13 13.62
CA PRO A 63 -10.87 -16.35 14.11
C PRO A 63 -10.09 -15.72 12.96
N PRO A 64 -9.67 -14.45 13.06
CA PRO A 64 -8.93 -13.80 11.99
C PRO A 64 -7.64 -14.55 11.69
N GLN A 65 -7.45 -14.92 10.41
CA GLN A 65 -6.26 -15.62 9.94
C GLN A 65 -5.16 -14.65 9.51
N MET A 66 -5.53 -13.38 9.33
CA MET A 66 -4.64 -12.34 8.84
C MET A 66 -5.09 -10.98 9.36
N ALA A 67 -4.18 -10.02 9.37
CA ALA A 67 -4.48 -8.64 9.67
C ALA A 67 -4.15 -7.73 8.49
N MET A 68 -4.98 -6.72 8.30
CA MET A 68 -4.76 -5.61 7.38
C MET A 68 -4.80 -4.32 8.19
N THR A 69 -3.76 -3.51 8.10
CA THR A 69 -3.73 -2.17 8.70
C THR A 69 -3.85 -1.13 7.60
N THR A 70 -4.59 -0.05 7.82
CA THR A 70 -4.84 0.99 6.83
C THR A 70 -4.62 2.38 7.41
N ASP A 71 -4.21 3.32 6.57
CA ASP A 71 -4.06 4.73 6.92
C ASP A 71 -4.36 5.63 5.72
N ALA A 72 -4.89 6.83 5.97
CA ALA A 72 -5.14 7.80 4.93
C ALA A 72 -4.63 9.21 5.27
N ALA A 73 -3.79 9.74 4.38
CA ALA A 73 -3.35 11.13 4.41
C ALA A 73 -3.96 11.94 3.24
N PRO A 74 -3.88 13.28 3.26
CA PRO A 74 -4.25 14.10 2.10
C PRO A 74 -3.47 13.73 0.82
N SER A 75 -2.24 13.23 0.97
CA SER A 75 -1.37 12.78 -0.13
C SER A 75 -1.79 11.46 -0.76
N GLY A 76 -2.33 10.53 0.03
CA GLY A 76 -2.55 9.16 -0.41
C GLY A 76 -3.08 8.24 0.69
N TRP A 77 -3.00 6.95 0.42
CA TRP A 77 -3.36 5.88 1.35
C TRP A 77 -2.26 4.84 1.41
N GLY A 78 -2.15 4.21 2.56
CA GLY A 78 -1.28 3.07 2.81
C GLY A 78 -2.09 1.92 3.37
N SER A 79 -1.62 0.70 3.13
CA SER A 79 -2.11 -0.49 3.78
C SER A 79 -1.01 -1.53 3.91
N THR A 80 -0.95 -2.22 5.05
CA THR A 80 -0.09 -3.39 5.26
C THR A 80 -0.96 -4.63 5.44
N GLN A 81 -0.42 -5.78 5.06
CA GLN A 81 -1.01 -7.08 5.32
C GLN A 81 0.00 -7.94 6.08
N GLU A 82 -0.43 -8.49 7.20
CA GLU A 82 0.40 -9.21 8.17
C GLU A 82 -0.24 -10.56 8.50
N LYS A 83 0.59 -11.61 8.58
CA LYS A 83 0.21 -12.93 9.11
C LYS A 83 1.21 -13.30 10.20
N GLU A 84 0.73 -13.80 11.33
CA GLU A 84 1.61 -14.23 12.44
C GLU A 84 2.62 -13.14 12.88
N GLN A 85 2.22 -11.87 12.79
CA GLN A 85 3.05 -10.68 13.09
C GLN A 85 4.17 -10.38 12.08
N GLU A 86 4.26 -11.15 10.99
CA GLU A 86 5.16 -10.86 9.88
C GLU A 86 4.42 -10.13 8.76
N MET A 87 5.02 -9.03 8.29
CA MET A 87 4.49 -8.24 7.18
C MET A 87 4.76 -8.96 5.86
N ILE A 88 3.70 -9.40 5.20
CA ILE A 88 3.77 -10.12 3.92
C ILE A 88 3.84 -9.12 2.77
N THR A 89 2.94 -8.15 2.77
CA THR A 89 2.79 -7.23 1.65
C THR A 89 2.33 -5.85 2.11
N VAL A 90 2.64 -4.87 1.27
CA VAL A 90 2.24 -3.47 1.44
C VAL A 90 1.54 -3.02 0.17
N ALA A 91 0.56 -2.15 0.33
CA ALA A 91 -0.11 -1.47 -0.76
C ALA A 91 -0.19 0.00 -0.44
N HIS A 92 0.05 0.85 -1.43
CA HIS A 92 -0.05 2.28 -1.25
C HIS A 92 -0.43 2.94 -2.56
N GLY A 93 -0.96 4.16 -2.48
CA GLY A 93 -1.32 4.90 -3.67
C GLY A 93 -1.76 6.32 -3.38
N THR A 94 -1.90 7.11 -4.44
CA THR A 94 -2.31 8.51 -4.32
C THR A 94 -3.79 8.71 -4.59
N TRP A 95 -4.35 9.73 -3.96
CA TRP A 95 -5.69 10.18 -4.27
C TRP A 95 -5.76 10.92 -5.60
N LYS A 96 -6.84 10.70 -6.35
CA LYS A 96 -7.22 11.61 -7.44
C LYS A 96 -7.55 12.99 -6.86
N LYS A 97 -7.44 14.08 -7.64
CA LYS A 97 -7.73 15.46 -7.19
C LYS A 97 -9.06 15.61 -6.43
N ARG A 98 -10.13 14.92 -6.89
CA ARG A 98 -11.43 14.92 -6.20
C ARG A 98 -11.40 14.16 -4.87
N GLN A 99 -10.67 13.05 -4.80
CA GLN A 99 -10.56 12.21 -3.61
C GLN A 99 -9.70 12.86 -2.52
N ALA A 100 -8.66 13.60 -2.91
CA ALA A 100 -7.82 14.34 -1.97
C ALA A 100 -8.61 15.39 -1.18
N LYS A 101 -9.66 15.95 -1.79
CA LYS A 101 -10.57 16.95 -1.19
C LYS A 101 -11.65 16.37 -0.27
N LEU A 102 -11.75 15.04 -0.16
CA LEU A 102 -12.71 14.41 0.75
C LEU A 102 -12.38 14.71 2.22
N SER A 103 -13.31 14.47 3.13
CA SER A 103 -13.02 14.57 4.57
C SER A 103 -12.00 13.49 5.00
N SER A 104 -11.41 13.63 6.19
CA SER A 104 -10.52 12.60 6.73
C SER A 104 -11.24 11.26 6.86
N ASN A 105 -12.45 11.24 7.43
CA ASN A 105 -13.23 10.02 7.60
C ASN A 105 -13.55 9.34 6.26
N ASN A 106 -13.89 10.12 5.22
CA ASN A 106 -14.09 9.57 3.87
C ASN A 106 -12.80 8.93 3.34
N ARG A 107 -11.64 9.58 3.49
CA ARG A 107 -10.36 9.04 3.02
C ARG A 107 -9.98 7.76 3.77
N GLU A 108 -10.23 7.68 5.07
CA GLU A 108 -9.96 6.51 5.91
C GLU A 108 -10.79 5.28 5.49
N ILE A 109 -12.11 5.44 5.38
CA ILE A 109 -12.99 4.35 4.90
C ILE A 109 -12.60 3.92 3.49
N LYS A 110 -12.19 4.88 2.67
CA LYS A 110 -11.75 4.61 1.30
C LYS A 110 -10.39 3.92 1.24
N ALA A 111 -9.47 4.20 2.16
CA ALA A 111 -8.20 3.47 2.29
C ALA A 111 -8.46 1.99 2.61
N ILE A 112 -9.45 1.68 3.46
CA ILE A 112 -9.89 0.29 3.72
C ILE A 112 -10.33 -0.40 2.43
N THR A 113 -11.18 0.26 1.63
CA THR A 113 -11.61 -0.31 0.33
C THR A 113 -10.41 -0.56 -0.60
N GLN A 114 -9.43 0.34 -0.62
CA GLN A 114 -8.25 0.22 -1.48
C GLN A 114 -7.29 -0.87 -1.01
N GLY A 115 -7.09 -1.02 0.30
CA GLY A 115 -6.33 -2.12 0.89
C GLY A 115 -6.95 -3.48 0.52
N LEU A 116 -8.26 -3.65 0.77
CA LEU A 116 -8.98 -4.89 0.42
C LEU A 116 -8.84 -5.25 -1.06
N ARG A 117 -8.96 -4.27 -1.97
CA ARG A 117 -8.80 -4.50 -3.41
C ARG A 117 -7.37 -4.85 -3.80
N SER A 118 -6.39 -4.23 -3.16
CA SER A 118 -4.97 -4.46 -3.47
C SER A 118 -4.54 -5.87 -3.06
N PHE A 119 -5.14 -6.40 -2.01
CA PHE A 119 -4.85 -7.73 -1.50
C PHE A 119 -5.80 -8.83 -1.98
N ASP A 120 -6.73 -8.53 -2.90
CA ASP A 120 -7.74 -9.49 -3.41
C ASP A 120 -7.11 -10.82 -3.87
N LYS A 121 -6.08 -10.73 -4.72
CA LYS A 121 -5.37 -11.93 -5.22
C LYS A 121 -4.72 -12.71 -4.09
N THR A 122 -4.02 -12.04 -3.17
CA THR A 122 -3.33 -12.67 -2.05
C THR A 122 -4.31 -13.37 -1.12
N LEU A 123 -5.42 -12.71 -0.77
CA LEU A 123 -6.47 -13.25 0.09
C LEU A 123 -7.11 -14.50 -0.53
N LYS A 124 -7.39 -14.48 -1.84
CA LYS A 124 -7.94 -15.63 -2.58
C LYS A 124 -6.94 -16.79 -2.68
N ASN A 125 -5.69 -16.49 -3.02
CA ASN A 125 -4.65 -17.52 -3.18
C ASN A 125 -4.39 -18.26 -1.86
N LEU A 126 -4.36 -17.51 -0.74
CA LEU A 126 -4.18 -18.07 0.60
C LEU A 126 -5.48 -18.62 1.21
N ARG A 127 -6.60 -18.57 0.49
CA ARG A 127 -7.93 -19.04 0.92
C ARG A 127 -8.34 -18.48 2.28
N ILE A 128 -8.05 -17.21 2.53
CA ILE A 128 -8.40 -16.51 3.77
C ILE A 128 -9.92 -16.39 3.85
N GLN A 129 -10.50 -16.81 4.97
CA GLN A 129 -11.92 -16.73 5.28
C GLN A 129 -12.24 -15.62 6.28
N SER A 130 -11.26 -15.18 7.09
CA SER A 130 -11.45 -14.13 8.10
C SER A 130 -10.27 -13.18 8.21
N LEU A 131 -10.54 -11.87 8.15
CA LEU A 131 -9.55 -10.79 8.15
C LEU A 131 -9.81 -9.79 9.28
N THR A 132 -8.78 -9.48 10.06
CA THR A 132 -8.82 -8.30 10.96
C THR A 132 -8.47 -7.05 10.16
N ILE A 133 -9.28 -6.01 10.25
CA ILE A 133 -8.99 -4.67 9.74
C ILE A 133 -8.65 -3.76 10.91
N ARG A 134 -7.52 -3.06 10.83
CA ARG A 134 -7.04 -2.11 11.83
C ARG A 134 -6.98 -0.71 11.21
N SER A 135 -7.56 0.27 11.89
CA SER A 135 -7.51 1.69 11.51
C SER A 135 -7.41 2.56 12.76
N ASP A 136 -6.73 3.70 12.66
CA ASP A 136 -6.64 4.71 13.71
C ASP A 136 -7.88 5.62 13.75
N ASN A 137 -8.75 5.55 12.74
CA ASN A 137 -9.96 6.34 12.69
C ASN A 137 -11.11 5.62 13.40
N SER A 138 -11.35 6.01 14.65
CA SER A 138 -12.43 5.48 15.49
C SER A 138 -13.83 5.63 14.88
N THR A 139 -14.06 6.68 14.07
CA THR A 139 -15.34 6.87 13.37
C THR A 139 -15.53 5.82 12.28
N ALA A 140 -14.51 5.58 11.45
CA ALA A 140 -14.53 4.55 10.42
C ALA A 140 -14.72 3.16 11.05
N VAL A 141 -14.01 2.88 12.14
CA VAL A 141 -14.15 1.63 12.91
C VAL A 141 -15.58 1.47 13.42
N PHE A 142 -16.15 2.51 14.02
CA PHE A 142 -17.52 2.49 14.55
C PHE A 142 -18.56 2.29 13.45
N ASP A 143 -18.46 3.05 12.36
CA ASP A 143 -19.43 3.05 11.27
C ASP A 143 -19.46 1.71 10.53
N ILE A 144 -18.28 1.12 10.26
CA ILE A 144 -18.17 -0.22 9.65
C ILE A 144 -18.68 -1.29 10.62
N ARG A 145 -18.28 -1.24 11.90
CA ARG A 145 -18.71 -2.24 12.90
C ARG A 145 -20.22 -2.27 13.09
N LYS A 146 -20.90 -1.11 12.95
CA LYS A 146 -22.35 -0.99 13.07
C LYS A 146 -23.07 -1.06 11.73
N TRP A 147 -22.35 -1.16 10.62
CA TRP A 147 -22.89 -1.01 9.26
C TRP A 147 -23.84 0.18 9.13
N ARG A 148 -23.42 1.33 9.67
CA ARG A 148 -24.20 2.55 9.76
C ARG A 148 -23.27 3.74 9.63
N ALA A 149 -23.66 4.74 8.85
CA ALA A 149 -22.88 5.95 8.64
C ALA A 149 -23.79 7.17 8.47
N SER A 150 -23.21 8.37 8.52
CA SER A 150 -23.87 9.58 8.05
C SER A 150 -24.12 9.52 6.54
N THR A 151 -25.01 10.40 6.05
CA THR A 151 -25.28 10.54 4.61
C THR A 151 -24.03 10.86 3.79
N SER A 152 -23.02 11.50 4.38
CA SER A 152 -21.75 11.84 3.74
C SER A 152 -20.74 10.69 3.64
N LEU A 153 -20.94 9.60 4.38
CA LEU A 153 -20.02 8.44 4.44
C LEU A 153 -20.67 7.14 3.96
N ILE A 154 -22.00 7.15 3.75
CA ILE A 154 -22.78 5.93 3.50
C ILE A 154 -22.35 5.21 2.22
N GLU A 155 -22.00 5.95 1.17
CA GLU A 155 -21.60 5.38 -0.12
C GLU A 155 -20.21 4.71 -0.02
N GLU A 156 -19.28 5.27 0.76
CA GLU A 156 -18.00 4.65 1.05
C GLU A 156 -18.15 3.36 1.86
N ILE A 157 -19.02 3.35 2.88
CA ILE A 157 -19.28 2.12 3.66
C ILE A 157 -19.96 1.06 2.79
N LYS A 158 -20.87 1.43 1.88
CA LYS A 158 -21.45 0.52 0.88
C LYS A 158 -20.36 -0.09 -0.01
N GLN A 159 -19.36 0.68 -0.41
CA GLN A 159 -18.24 0.14 -1.20
C GLN A 159 -17.38 -0.83 -0.40
N VAL A 160 -17.14 -0.58 0.89
CA VAL A 160 -16.46 -1.54 1.78
C VAL A 160 -17.25 -2.84 1.83
N HIS A 161 -18.55 -2.77 2.12
CA HIS A 161 -19.44 -3.94 2.19
C HIS A 161 -19.41 -4.77 0.91
N GLN A 162 -19.63 -4.12 -0.25
CA GLN A 162 -19.61 -4.78 -1.56
C GLN A 162 -18.26 -5.43 -1.86
N THR A 163 -17.15 -4.84 -1.41
CA THR A 163 -15.82 -5.41 -1.62
C THR A 163 -15.65 -6.67 -0.77
N ILE A 164 -16.11 -6.66 0.48
CA ILE A 164 -16.07 -7.81 1.38
C ILE A 164 -16.97 -8.94 0.87
N GLU A 165 -18.19 -8.64 0.42
CA GLU A 165 -19.09 -9.64 -0.18
C GLU A 165 -18.46 -10.31 -1.40
N LYS A 166 -17.77 -9.55 -2.26
CA LYS A 166 -17.06 -10.09 -3.42
C LYS A 166 -15.87 -10.97 -3.05
N LEU A 167 -15.22 -10.68 -1.93
CA LEU A 167 -14.13 -11.48 -1.39
C LEU A 167 -14.62 -12.75 -0.70
N GLY A 168 -15.87 -12.76 -0.22
CA GLY A 168 -16.44 -13.90 0.51
C GLY A 168 -15.79 -14.12 1.88
N ILE A 169 -15.28 -13.06 2.51
CA ILE A 169 -14.57 -13.13 3.79
C ILE A 169 -15.39 -12.53 4.93
N GLN A 170 -15.19 -13.06 6.13
CA GLN A 170 -15.59 -12.39 7.37
C GLN A 170 -14.56 -11.32 7.72
N ILE A 171 -15.02 -10.22 8.33
CA ILE A 171 -14.14 -9.16 8.80
C ILE A 171 -14.35 -8.88 10.28
N GLN A 172 -13.27 -8.54 10.96
CA GLN A 172 -13.29 -7.95 12.30
C GLN A 172 -12.58 -6.61 12.24
N ILE A 173 -13.29 -5.51 12.53
CA ILE A 173 -12.66 -4.18 12.51
C ILE A 173 -12.33 -3.71 13.93
N THR A 174 -11.09 -3.24 14.11
CA THR A 174 -10.55 -2.80 15.39
C THR A 174 -9.83 -1.46 15.25
N HIS A 175 -9.84 -0.69 16.33
CA HIS A 175 -9.10 0.57 16.40
C HIS A 175 -7.66 0.30 16.81
N LEU A 176 -6.70 0.85 16.07
CA LEU A 176 -5.27 0.79 16.37
C LEU A 176 -4.76 2.23 16.56
N PRO A 177 -4.25 2.60 17.75
CA PRO A 177 -3.74 3.95 17.97
C PRO A 177 -2.67 4.33 16.94
N GLY A 178 -2.68 5.58 16.46
CA GLY A 178 -1.77 6.04 15.40
C GLY A 178 -0.28 5.81 15.67
N VAL A 179 0.15 5.84 16.95
CA VAL A 179 1.53 5.52 17.37
C VAL A 179 1.93 4.08 16.99
N ARG A 180 0.97 3.16 16.86
CA ARG A 180 1.21 1.79 16.41
C ARG A 180 0.99 1.61 14.91
N ASN A 181 0.64 2.68 14.18
CA ASN A 181 0.33 2.69 12.75
C ASN A 181 1.44 3.32 11.89
N GLU A 182 2.66 3.44 12.41
CA GLU A 182 3.75 4.22 11.78
C GLU A 182 4.10 3.77 10.36
N ILE A 183 4.07 2.45 10.11
CA ILE A 183 4.35 1.90 8.77
C ILE A 183 3.30 2.38 7.78
N THR A 184 2.02 2.26 8.14
CA THR A 184 0.92 2.61 7.23
C THR A 184 0.78 4.12 7.05
N ASP A 185 1.00 4.92 8.10
CA ASP A 185 1.13 6.38 8.00
C ASP A 185 2.29 6.78 7.06
N SER A 186 3.41 6.06 7.16
CA SER A 186 4.54 6.28 6.25
C SER A 186 4.20 5.95 4.80
N LEU A 187 3.43 4.89 4.55
CA LEU A 187 2.95 4.51 3.22
C LEU A 187 1.94 5.53 2.66
N SER A 188 1.02 6.05 3.48
CA SER A 188 0.02 7.04 3.05
C SER A 188 0.63 8.41 2.73
N ARG A 189 1.78 8.71 3.35
CA ARG A 189 2.59 9.93 3.19
C ARG A 189 3.88 9.72 2.42
N GLN A 190 4.02 8.62 1.69
CA GLN A 190 5.29 8.25 1.07
C GLN A 190 5.75 9.28 0.02
N SER A 191 7.03 9.63 0.07
CA SER A 191 7.64 10.56 -0.90
C SER A 191 7.69 9.99 -2.32
N ARG A 192 7.29 10.82 -3.29
CA ARG A 192 7.39 10.54 -4.74
C ARG A 192 8.68 11.05 -5.37
N ALA A 193 9.28 12.07 -4.76
CA ALA A 193 10.38 12.80 -5.38
C ALA A 193 11.74 12.11 -5.18
N GLY A 194 11.82 11.08 -4.33
CA GLY A 194 13.11 10.50 -3.93
C GLY A 194 13.96 11.48 -3.14
N ASP A 195 13.34 12.51 -2.53
CA ASP A 195 14.04 13.52 -1.76
C ASP A 195 14.41 12.99 -0.35
N PHE A 196 15.25 11.96 -0.34
CA PHE A 196 15.85 11.33 0.82
C PHE A 196 17.11 10.59 0.37
N LYS A 197 18.11 10.50 1.25
CA LYS A 197 19.38 9.83 0.94
C LYS A 197 19.78 8.87 2.04
N LEU A 198 20.68 7.96 1.72
CA LEU A 198 21.37 7.14 2.72
C LEU A 198 22.35 8.04 3.50
N LYS A 199 22.48 7.82 4.81
CA LYS A 199 23.54 8.47 5.60
C LYS A 199 24.90 8.16 4.99
N GLU A 200 25.75 9.19 4.85
CA GLU A 200 27.02 9.06 4.16
C GLU A 200 27.93 7.96 4.75
N LYS A 201 27.90 7.79 6.08
CA LYS A 201 28.62 6.70 6.76
C LYS A 201 28.16 5.32 6.29
N ILE A 202 26.84 5.12 6.16
CA ILE A 202 26.26 3.85 5.72
C ILE A 202 26.57 3.60 4.24
N PHE A 203 26.50 4.64 3.40
CA PHE A 203 26.93 4.58 2.00
C PHE A 203 28.39 4.10 1.89
N ARG A 204 29.32 4.77 2.59
CA ARG A 204 30.75 4.40 2.57
C ARG A 204 30.98 2.96 3.05
N GLN A 205 30.31 2.55 4.12
CA GLN A 205 30.38 1.17 4.63
C GLN A 205 29.84 0.16 3.61
N THR A 206 28.74 0.48 2.94
CA THR A 206 28.13 -0.37 1.91
C THR A 206 29.09 -0.59 0.75
N CYS A 207 29.68 0.49 0.21
CA CYS A 207 30.65 0.39 -0.89
C CYS A 207 31.87 -0.47 -0.53
N LEU A 208 32.36 -0.38 0.71
CA LEU A 208 33.46 -1.21 1.21
C LEU A 208 33.07 -2.70 1.29
N GLN A 209 31.90 -3.01 1.84
CA GLN A 209 31.43 -4.39 2.01
C GLN A 209 31.05 -5.06 0.69
N MET A 210 30.50 -4.29 -0.25
CA MET A 210 30.17 -4.77 -1.60
C MET A 210 31.41 -4.82 -2.52
N ASN A 211 32.56 -4.33 -2.07
CA ASN A 211 33.82 -4.25 -2.84
C ASN A 211 33.66 -3.58 -4.23
N LEU A 212 32.83 -2.54 -4.31
CA LEU A 212 32.50 -1.85 -5.55
C LEU A 212 32.56 -0.34 -5.37
N LYS A 213 33.16 0.33 -6.35
CA LYS A 213 33.29 1.79 -6.37
C LYS A 213 32.35 2.39 -7.40
N SER A 214 31.17 2.79 -6.96
CA SER A 214 30.22 3.47 -7.85
C SER A 214 30.82 4.74 -8.47
N THR A 215 30.53 4.92 -9.75
CA THR A 215 31.06 6.03 -10.55
C THR A 215 30.08 7.19 -10.65
N ILE A 216 28.78 6.92 -10.48
CA ILE A 216 27.71 7.91 -10.60
C ILE A 216 26.54 7.59 -9.67
N ASP A 217 25.92 8.61 -9.10
CA ASP A 217 24.70 8.50 -8.31
C ASP A 217 23.48 8.83 -9.18
N LEU A 218 22.65 7.81 -9.43
CA LEU A 218 21.44 7.94 -10.22
C LEU A 218 20.27 8.22 -9.28
N PHE A 219 19.47 9.23 -9.64
CA PHE A 219 18.29 9.70 -8.90
C PHE A 219 18.62 10.56 -7.67
N SER A 220 19.58 11.47 -7.77
CA SER A 220 19.88 12.46 -6.74
C SER A 220 19.88 13.91 -7.25
N GLN A 221 19.98 14.85 -6.35
CA GLN A 221 20.02 16.29 -6.57
C GLN A 221 21.31 16.86 -5.95
N HIS A 222 21.66 18.10 -6.32
CA HIS A 222 22.90 18.77 -5.89
C HIS A 222 23.11 18.86 -4.36
N PHE A 223 22.06 18.68 -3.56
CA PHE A 223 22.12 18.77 -2.09
C PHE A 223 22.01 17.40 -1.40
N ASN A 224 21.70 16.33 -2.14
CA ASN A 224 21.53 14.99 -1.58
C ASN A 224 22.34 13.91 -2.30
N ASN A 225 23.20 14.28 -3.26
CA ASN A 225 24.08 13.37 -3.97
C ASN A 225 25.14 12.75 -3.03
N LEU A 226 25.40 11.47 -3.22
CA LEU A 226 26.43 10.71 -2.48
C LEU A 226 27.76 10.62 -3.24
N LEU A 227 27.73 10.95 -4.54
CA LEU A 227 28.88 10.94 -5.43
C LEU A 227 29.05 12.30 -6.12
N PRO A 228 30.28 12.71 -6.47
CA PRO A 228 30.52 13.96 -7.20
C PRO A 228 29.81 14.02 -8.55
N ARG A 229 29.72 12.88 -9.25
CA ARG A 229 28.93 12.73 -10.48
C ARG A 229 27.56 12.20 -10.12
N PHE A 230 26.51 12.89 -10.55
CA PHE A 230 25.14 12.48 -10.31
C PHE A 230 24.20 12.92 -11.43
N MET A 231 23.04 12.26 -11.54
CA MET A 231 21.96 12.64 -12.44
C MET A 231 20.71 13.01 -11.66
N SER A 232 20.04 14.08 -12.09
CA SER A 232 18.84 14.60 -11.42
C SER A 232 17.57 14.37 -12.22
N THR A 233 16.43 14.37 -11.53
CA THR A 233 15.10 14.31 -12.17
C THR A 233 14.64 15.67 -12.69
N ILE A 234 15.23 16.77 -12.22
CA ILE A 234 14.89 18.15 -12.57
C ILE A 234 16.21 18.88 -12.78
N GLY A 235 16.33 19.65 -13.88
CA GLY A 235 17.51 20.46 -14.15
C GLY A 235 17.82 21.43 -13.02
N GLY A 236 19.11 21.59 -12.74
CA GLY A 236 19.67 22.38 -11.66
C GLY A 236 21.11 22.81 -11.96
N HIS A 237 21.98 22.69 -10.95
CA HIS A 237 23.41 22.98 -11.07
C HIS A 237 24.24 21.76 -10.64
N GLY A 238 25.21 21.39 -11.47
CA GLY A 238 26.21 20.38 -11.15
C GLY A 238 25.86 18.95 -11.55
N GLU A 239 24.64 18.68 -12.04
CA GLU A 239 24.29 17.36 -12.57
C GLU A 239 25.05 17.04 -13.86
N THR A 240 25.41 15.77 -14.04
CA THR A 240 26.00 15.25 -15.27
C THR A 240 24.98 15.17 -16.39
N ALA A 241 23.73 14.84 -16.05
CA ALA A 241 22.60 14.81 -16.97
C ALA A 241 21.27 14.88 -16.20
N ILE A 242 20.21 15.21 -16.92
CA ILE A 242 18.83 15.14 -16.42
C ILE A 242 18.14 13.87 -16.93
N ASP A 243 17.18 13.40 -16.15
CA ASP A 243 16.32 12.24 -16.45
C ASP A 243 17.12 10.96 -16.71
N ALA A 244 17.63 10.38 -15.61
CA ALA A 244 18.48 9.19 -15.64
C ALA A 244 17.90 8.02 -16.45
N LEU A 245 16.57 7.86 -16.53
CA LEU A 245 15.94 6.77 -17.29
C LEU A 245 16.10 6.94 -18.81
N ASN A 246 16.23 8.18 -19.28
CA ASN A 246 16.44 8.51 -20.69
C ASN A 246 17.93 8.62 -21.08
N GLN A 247 18.86 8.47 -20.13
CA GLN A 247 20.30 8.47 -20.39
C GLN A 247 20.86 7.05 -20.50
N THR A 248 22.00 6.89 -21.16
CA THR A 248 22.70 5.59 -21.24
C THR A 248 23.53 5.32 -19.98
N TRP A 249 23.58 4.07 -19.52
CA TRP A 249 24.29 3.64 -18.30
C TRP A 249 25.48 2.71 -18.59
N LYS A 250 25.69 2.27 -19.84
CA LYS A 250 26.64 1.20 -20.25
C LYS A 250 28.12 1.39 -19.89
N LYS A 251 28.56 2.58 -19.45
CA LYS A 251 29.96 2.88 -19.11
C LYS A 251 30.14 3.28 -17.64
N GLU A 252 29.10 3.10 -16.84
CA GLU A 252 29.07 3.51 -15.45
C GLU A 252 28.85 2.27 -14.56
N LEU A 253 29.26 2.38 -13.31
CA LEU A 253 28.83 1.50 -12.23
C LEU A 253 27.89 2.31 -11.33
N PRO A 254 26.60 2.40 -11.66
CA PRO A 254 25.70 3.32 -10.99
C PRO A 254 25.35 2.86 -9.57
N TRP A 255 25.31 3.83 -8.67
CA TRP A 255 24.58 3.76 -7.42
C TRP A 255 23.14 4.22 -7.69
N ILE A 256 22.14 3.38 -7.37
CA ILE A 256 20.75 3.63 -7.71
C ILE A 256 19.90 3.58 -6.45
N HIS A 257 19.43 4.75 -6.00
CA HIS A 257 18.47 4.85 -4.91
C HIS A 257 17.22 5.60 -5.38
N PRO A 258 16.38 4.96 -6.20
CA PRO A 258 15.32 5.65 -6.91
C PRO A 258 14.11 5.88 -5.98
N PRO A 259 13.25 6.86 -6.29
CA PRO A 259 11.90 6.86 -5.76
C PRO A 259 11.23 5.49 -6.00
N ILE A 260 10.59 4.93 -4.98
CA ILE A 260 10.01 3.57 -5.03
C ILE A 260 9.13 3.31 -6.29
N PRO A 261 8.28 4.25 -6.76
CA PRO A 261 7.50 4.03 -7.98
C PRO A 261 8.33 3.81 -9.26
N LEU A 262 9.60 4.22 -9.27
CA LEU A 262 10.50 4.06 -10.43
C LEU A 262 11.29 2.75 -10.40
N LEU A 263 11.28 1.98 -9.30
CA LEU A 263 12.00 0.71 -9.20
C LEU A 263 11.73 -0.25 -10.38
N PRO A 264 10.47 -0.49 -10.81
CA PRO A 264 10.22 -1.35 -11.96
C PRO A 264 10.86 -0.85 -13.28
N ALA A 265 10.88 0.47 -13.49
CA ALA A 265 11.50 1.05 -14.69
C ALA A 265 13.03 0.97 -14.63
N VAL A 266 13.62 1.15 -13.44
CA VAL A 266 15.06 0.97 -13.20
C VAL A 266 15.49 -0.46 -13.48
N LEU A 267 14.79 -1.45 -12.92
CA LEU A 267 15.10 -2.87 -13.13
C LEU A 267 15.00 -3.27 -14.60
N LYS A 268 13.93 -2.84 -15.27
CA LYS A 268 13.78 -3.00 -16.71
C LYS A 268 14.99 -2.46 -17.48
N LYS A 269 15.46 -1.25 -17.13
CA LYS A 269 16.59 -0.61 -17.80
C LYS A 269 17.93 -1.31 -17.54
N ILE A 270 18.18 -1.80 -16.33
CA ILE A 270 19.38 -2.60 -16.00
C ILE A 270 19.42 -3.86 -16.86
N ARG A 271 18.27 -4.53 -16.99
CA ARG A 271 18.13 -5.71 -17.86
C ARG A 271 18.32 -5.37 -19.33
N GLU A 272 17.73 -4.30 -19.83
CA GLU A 272 17.85 -3.93 -21.26
C GLU A 272 19.25 -3.46 -21.62
N GLU A 273 19.95 -2.78 -20.71
CA GLU A 273 21.31 -2.29 -20.96
C GLU A 273 22.41 -3.27 -20.56
N GLN A 274 22.06 -4.37 -19.87
CA GLN A 274 22.97 -5.46 -19.48
C GLN A 274 24.16 -4.94 -18.66
N ILE A 275 23.87 -4.13 -17.65
CA ILE A 275 24.89 -3.47 -16.81
C ILE A 275 25.03 -4.12 -15.43
N GLU A 276 26.12 -3.78 -14.75
CA GLU A 276 26.30 -4.00 -13.32
C GLU A 276 25.85 -2.74 -12.57
N ALA A 277 25.05 -2.88 -11.50
CA ALA A 277 24.51 -1.75 -10.74
C ALA A 277 24.27 -2.09 -9.27
N MET A 278 24.52 -1.13 -8.38
CA MET A 278 24.11 -1.21 -6.98
C MET A 278 22.74 -0.53 -6.81
N ILE A 279 21.74 -1.27 -6.34
CA ILE A 279 20.39 -0.76 -6.08
C ILE A 279 20.10 -0.78 -4.59
N ILE A 280 19.63 0.34 -4.07
CA ILE A 280 19.07 0.45 -2.73
C ILE A 280 17.54 0.39 -2.82
N ALA A 281 16.94 -0.59 -2.14
CA ALA A 281 15.51 -0.80 -2.14
C ALA A 281 15.01 -1.36 -0.79
N PRO A 282 13.74 -1.11 -0.42
CA PRO A 282 13.15 -1.72 0.75
C PRO A 282 12.87 -3.21 0.53
N LEU A 283 12.91 -3.99 1.60
CA LEU A 283 12.55 -5.42 1.57
C LEU A 283 11.04 -5.59 1.75
N TRP A 284 10.30 -5.50 0.65
CA TRP A 284 8.83 -5.66 0.63
C TRP A 284 8.42 -6.87 -0.22
N PRO A 285 8.30 -8.08 0.38
CA PRO A 285 8.10 -9.33 -0.36
C PRO A 285 6.91 -9.34 -1.32
N GLY A 286 5.83 -8.65 -0.95
CA GLY A 286 4.63 -8.57 -1.78
C GLY A 286 4.67 -7.57 -2.95
N GLN A 287 5.81 -6.93 -3.22
CA GLN A 287 5.95 -6.02 -4.35
C GLN A 287 6.36 -6.74 -5.64
N ILE A 288 5.81 -6.29 -6.77
CA ILE A 288 6.09 -6.89 -8.09
C ILE A 288 7.58 -6.93 -8.45
N TRP A 289 8.36 -5.95 -7.96
CA TRP A 289 9.78 -5.80 -8.22
C TRP A 289 10.66 -6.57 -7.22
N TYR A 290 10.09 -7.07 -6.11
CA TYR A 290 10.86 -7.72 -5.06
C TYR A 290 11.46 -9.05 -5.54
N THR A 291 10.66 -9.87 -6.21
CA THR A 291 11.11 -11.16 -6.73
C THR A 291 12.27 -11.00 -7.71
N GLU A 292 12.21 -9.96 -8.56
CA GLU A 292 13.29 -9.62 -9.50
C GLU A 292 14.57 -9.23 -8.74
N LEU A 293 14.48 -8.36 -7.73
CA LEU A 293 15.65 -8.00 -6.91
C LEU A 293 16.28 -9.20 -6.19
N VAL A 294 15.47 -10.04 -5.56
CA VAL A 294 15.98 -11.14 -4.72
C VAL A 294 16.50 -12.30 -5.56
N ASN A 295 15.86 -12.61 -6.68
CA ASN A 295 16.27 -13.76 -7.50
C ASN A 295 17.41 -13.43 -8.47
N GLU A 296 17.59 -12.16 -8.83
CA GLU A 296 18.51 -11.75 -9.90
C GLU A 296 19.71 -10.95 -9.40
N ASN A 297 19.85 -10.75 -8.08
CA ASN A 297 21.07 -10.16 -7.53
C ASN A 297 22.22 -11.18 -7.51
N ALA A 298 23.43 -10.70 -7.76
CA ALA A 298 24.67 -11.46 -7.56
C ALA A 298 25.08 -11.48 -6.08
N GLN A 299 24.81 -10.38 -5.38
CA GLN A 299 25.12 -10.19 -3.97
C GLN A 299 24.08 -9.25 -3.35
N SER A 300 23.74 -9.48 -2.08
CA SER A 300 22.90 -8.56 -1.31
C SER A 300 23.50 -8.29 0.08
N LEU A 301 23.21 -7.10 0.60
CA LEU A 301 23.65 -6.66 1.92
C LEU A 301 22.48 -5.97 2.64
N MET A 302 22.05 -6.56 3.74
CA MET A 302 21.07 -5.94 4.65
C MET A 302 21.71 -4.73 5.33
N LEU A 303 21.10 -3.54 5.20
CA LEU A 303 21.65 -2.32 5.78
C LEU A 303 21.13 -2.10 7.22
N SER A 304 19.89 -1.63 7.36
CA SER A 304 19.12 -1.60 8.61
C SER A 304 17.70 -1.08 8.33
N TRP A 305 16.96 -0.70 9.37
CA TRP A 305 15.69 0.01 9.28
C TRP A 305 15.85 1.41 8.67
N SER A 306 14.89 1.81 7.83
CA SER A 306 14.96 3.05 7.07
C SER A 306 15.07 4.32 7.92
N ASN A 307 14.42 4.36 9.09
CA ASN A 307 14.49 5.47 10.05
C ASN A 307 15.88 5.65 10.68
N GLU A 308 16.69 4.59 10.71
CA GLU A 308 18.04 4.62 11.27
C GLU A 308 19.09 5.07 10.25
N ILE A 309 18.87 4.76 8.96
CA ILE A 309 19.89 4.90 7.92
C ILE A 309 19.57 5.94 6.85
N LEU A 310 18.31 6.37 6.71
CA LEU A 310 17.93 7.38 5.72
C LEU A 310 17.81 8.77 6.35
N GLU A 311 18.20 9.78 5.59
CA GLU A 311 18.03 11.19 5.92
C GLU A 311 16.94 11.79 5.02
N PRO A 312 15.88 12.40 5.60
CA PRO A 312 14.86 13.07 4.82
C PRO A 312 15.40 14.36 4.21
N GLY A 313 15.10 14.61 2.95
CA GLY A 313 15.40 15.88 2.29
C GLY A 313 14.42 16.99 2.67
N THR A 314 14.78 18.23 2.31
CA THR A 314 14.05 19.44 2.70
C THR A 314 12.61 19.47 2.17
N SER A 315 12.37 18.97 0.94
CA SER A 315 11.02 18.91 0.36
C SER A 315 10.14 17.90 1.09
N LEU A 316 10.73 16.77 1.50
CA LEU A 316 10.05 15.73 2.26
C LEU A 316 9.55 16.29 3.61
N ILE A 317 10.43 17.00 4.32
CA ILE A 317 10.09 17.66 5.60
C ILE A 317 9.00 18.73 5.41
N LYS A 318 9.20 19.66 4.47
CA LYS A 318 8.25 20.77 4.22
C LYS A 318 6.84 20.29 3.84
N LYS A 319 6.75 19.15 3.14
CA LYS A 319 5.48 18.57 2.70
C LYS A 319 4.86 17.59 3.71
N ASN A 320 5.50 17.41 4.87
CA ASN A 320 5.10 16.41 5.87
C ASN A 320 4.92 15.00 5.26
N LEU A 321 5.85 14.64 4.37
CA LEU A 321 5.95 13.31 3.78
C LEU A 321 6.80 12.41 4.69
N LYS A 322 6.81 11.12 4.42
CA LYS A 322 7.53 10.12 5.21
C LYS A 322 8.49 9.32 4.34
N LEU A 323 9.53 8.79 4.99
CA LEU A 323 10.49 7.86 4.40
C LEU A 323 9.78 6.53 4.08
N PRO A 324 10.26 5.76 3.08
CA PRO A 324 9.77 4.41 2.87
C PRO A 324 10.01 3.57 4.14
N PRO A 325 9.00 2.89 4.69
CA PRO A 325 9.18 2.11 5.92
C PRO A 325 9.88 0.77 5.68
N GLY A 326 10.36 0.18 6.77
CA GLY A 326 10.91 -1.19 6.78
C GLY A 326 12.43 -1.24 6.64
N LYS A 327 12.93 -2.46 6.49
CA LYS A 327 14.36 -2.73 6.27
C LYS A 327 14.75 -2.36 4.84
N ILE A 328 15.91 -1.73 4.71
CA ILE A 328 16.51 -1.38 3.42
C ILE A 328 17.67 -2.34 3.16
N CYS A 329 17.80 -2.76 1.90
CA CYS A 329 18.86 -3.65 1.44
C CYS A 329 19.56 -3.04 0.22
N CYS A 330 20.86 -3.30 0.10
CA CYS A 330 21.64 -3.06 -1.10
C CYS A 330 21.70 -4.35 -1.91
N PHE A 331 21.38 -4.27 -3.19
CA PHE A 331 21.45 -5.38 -4.15
C PHE A 331 22.46 -5.03 -5.24
N LEU A 332 23.41 -5.94 -5.47
CA LEU A 332 24.24 -5.90 -6.66
C LEU A 332 23.55 -6.68 -7.78
N MET A 333 23.07 -5.96 -8.78
CA MET A 333 22.55 -6.55 -10.00
C MET A 333 23.70 -6.67 -11.00
N ASP A 334 24.05 -7.87 -11.44
CA ASP A 334 25.05 -8.09 -12.50
C ASP A 334 24.38 -8.76 -13.70
N ARG A 335 24.22 -7.97 -14.77
CA ARG A 335 23.59 -8.41 -16.02
C ARG A 335 24.57 -8.43 -17.19
N ARG A 336 25.88 -8.52 -16.95
CA ARG A 336 26.87 -8.66 -18.02
C ARG A 336 26.85 -10.10 -18.58
N GLN A 337 27.05 -10.25 -19.88
CA GLN A 337 27.07 -11.57 -20.55
C GLN A 337 28.17 -12.48 -19.95
N GLY A 338 27.81 -13.74 -19.63
CA GLY A 338 28.75 -14.78 -19.17
C GLY A 338 28.55 -15.32 -17.75
N ARG A 339 27.54 -14.88 -17.00
CA ARG A 339 27.22 -15.34 -15.62
C ARG A 339 25.81 -15.93 -15.43
N GLU A 340 25.06 -16.18 -16.50
CA GLU A 340 23.67 -16.66 -16.42
C GLU A 340 23.53 -18.13 -15.95
N GLU A 341 24.58 -18.95 -16.05
CA GLU A 341 24.52 -20.37 -15.65
C GLU A 341 24.47 -20.56 -14.12
N ASP A 342 25.11 -19.67 -13.35
CA ASP A 342 25.19 -19.74 -11.87
C ASP A 342 23.86 -19.35 -11.16
N LEU A 343 23.01 -18.58 -11.86
CA LEU A 343 21.72 -18.12 -11.32
C LEU A 343 20.63 -19.21 -11.37
N ARG A 344 20.76 -20.22 -12.27
CA ARG A 344 19.76 -21.30 -12.39
C ARG A 344 19.88 -22.35 -11.29
N GLU A 345 21.09 -22.64 -10.80
CA GLU A 345 21.28 -23.60 -9.70
C GLU A 345 20.76 -23.04 -8.36
N ARG A 346 20.99 -21.75 -8.09
CA ARG A 346 20.46 -21.05 -6.90
C ARG A 346 18.93 -20.95 -6.87
N PHE A 347 18.28 -20.90 -8.03
CA PHE A 347 16.83 -20.92 -8.14
C PHE A 347 16.22 -22.23 -7.59
N GLN A 348 16.93 -23.35 -7.73
CA GLN A 348 16.50 -24.66 -7.25
C GLN A 348 16.62 -24.78 -5.71
N GLU A 349 17.68 -24.23 -5.12
CA GLU A 349 17.88 -24.21 -3.67
C GLU A 349 16.85 -23.31 -2.95
N TYR A 350 16.51 -22.14 -3.53
CA TYR A 350 15.54 -21.22 -2.91
C TYR A 350 14.09 -21.74 -2.93
N GLN A 351 13.70 -22.46 -3.99
CA GLN A 351 12.40 -23.16 -4.02
C GLN A 351 12.29 -24.27 -2.97
N THR A 352 13.43 -24.82 -2.55
CA THR A 352 13.50 -25.83 -1.50
C THR A 352 13.36 -25.18 -0.12
N TYR A 353 14.07 -24.06 0.12
CA TYR A 353 13.93 -23.26 1.35
C TYR A 353 12.51 -22.73 1.59
N LEU A 354 11.82 -22.25 0.53
CA LEU A 354 10.42 -21.82 0.64
C LEU A 354 9.44 -22.97 0.87
N ARG A 355 9.78 -24.22 0.53
CA ARG A 355 8.92 -25.39 0.86
C ARG A 355 9.11 -25.85 2.29
N GLU A 356 10.31 -25.73 2.83
CA GLU A 356 10.64 -26.13 4.21
C GLU A 356 10.02 -25.22 5.28
N GLN A 357 9.59 -24.00 4.91
CA GLN A 357 8.84 -23.11 5.82
C GLN A 357 7.31 -23.33 5.83
N TYR A 358 6.80 -24.29 5.04
CA TYR A 358 5.35 -24.58 4.93
C TYR A 358 4.98 -26.05 5.21
N ILE A 359 5.84 -26.78 5.94
CA ILE A 359 5.52 -28.10 6.52
C ILE A 359 5.32 -27.96 8.03
#